data_AF-A0A942DQU2-F1
#
_entry.id   AF-A0A942DQU2-F1
#
_cell.length_a   1.000
_cell.length_b   1.000
_cell.length_c   1.000
_cell.angle_alpha   90.00
_cell.angle_beta   90.00
_cell.angle_gamma   90.00
#
_symmetry.space_group_name_H-M   'P 1'
#
loop_
_entity.id
_entity.type
_entity.pdbx_description
1 polymer ?
#
loop_
_entity_poly.entity_id
_entity_poly.type
_entity_poly.pdbx_seq_one_letter_code
_entity_poly.pdbx_strand_id
1 'polypeptide(L)'
;MLKRSSLLFVGACLIVMFQNCAQNVAFKPEDTLSMSSSNGDPSAVSPDSTSSGNDASQPGAPVVSDKENNETFKVMFNSEAAPLDMIWVIDNSGSMNEEAALVRKNFDAFLTALNKSTNFRLLLVSQQGNSGTSVSIPSSFDSATHKQINQRVESKDGPQVLLNQLKVLPAGFLRDDSKKIVVFVTDDNSSLASSSFMSSLVAQQKWSAKDVSVSSFIGLDKASSPCMDKEGVVYKELATATGGRNYNICLQDWSGHFSDLINASVSKAIRRFTLGVDAVKSISAVKVNGMALDKSAYSVSGKVVTLADGVNLPENSMVSVDYKY
;
A
#
# COMPACT_ATOMS: atom_id res chain seq x y z
N MET A 1 -26.48 2.30 -57.38
CA MET A 1 -26.53 0.83 -57.46
C MET A 1 -25.16 0.32 -57.89
N LEU A 2 -24.37 -0.23 -56.98
CA LEU A 2 -23.50 -1.39 -57.22
C LEU A 2 -23.00 -1.90 -55.85
N LYS A 3 -22.75 -3.20 -55.81
CA LYS A 3 -22.90 -4.10 -54.66
C LYS A 3 -21.80 -4.00 -53.60
N ARG A 4 -22.22 -4.29 -52.36
CA ARG A 4 -21.44 -4.60 -51.15
C ARG A 4 -20.43 -5.71 -51.41
N SER A 5 -19.28 -5.64 -50.74
CA SER A 5 -18.51 -6.82 -50.37
C SER A 5 -18.01 -6.64 -48.93
N SER A 6 -18.64 -7.39 -48.03
CA SER A 6 -18.32 -7.44 -46.61
C SER A 6 -17.27 -8.53 -46.41
N LEU A 7 -16.05 -8.14 -46.04
CA LEU A 7 -14.99 -9.06 -45.65
C LEU A 7 -15.12 -9.33 -44.14
N LEU A 8 -15.58 -10.54 -43.80
CA LEU A 8 -15.54 -11.08 -42.44
C LEU A 8 -14.07 -11.41 -42.11
N PHE A 9 -13.48 -10.72 -41.12
CA PHE A 9 -12.25 -11.15 -40.47
C PHE A 9 -12.62 -11.97 -39.22
N VAL A 10 -12.50 -13.29 -39.31
CA VAL A 10 -12.53 -14.20 -38.17
C VAL A 10 -11.09 -14.31 -37.67
N GLY A 11 -10.72 -13.42 -36.74
CA GLY A 11 -9.42 -13.45 -36.06
C GLY A 11 -9.45 -14.44 -34.90
N ALA A 12 -8.69 -15.52 -35.03
CA ALA A 12 -8.54 -16.58 -34.05
C ALA A 12 -8.05 -16.04 -32.69
N CYS A 13 -8.76 -16.43 -31.63
CA CYS A 13 -8.38 -16.19 -30.24
C CYS A 13 -7.24 -17.16 -29.87
N LEU A 14 -6.01 -16.67 -29.83
CA LEU A 14 -4.85 -17.42 -29.36
C LEU A 14 -4.84 -17.42 -27.82
N ILE A 15 -5.40 -18.48 -27.24
CA ILE A 15 -5.32 -18.75 -25.80
C ILE A 15 -3.92 -19.30 -25.52
N VAL A 16 -3.04 -18.47 -24.96
CA VAL A 16 -1.76 -18.92 -24.41
C VAL A 16 -2.00 -19.38 -22.97
N MET A 17 -2.04 -20.69 -22.76
CA MET A 17 -2.01 -21.30 -21.44
C MET A 17 -0.57 -21.34 -20.93
N PHE A 18 -0.27 -20.60 -19.86
CA PHE A 18 0.97 -20.80 -19.11
C PHE A 18 0.76 -21.94 -18.10
N GLN A 19 1.32 -23.11 -18.41
CA GLN A 19 1.48 -24.22 -17.48
C GLN A 19 2.76 -24.06 -16.64
N ASN A 20 2.57 -24.16 -15.32
CA ASN A 20 3.46 -24.67 -14.27
C ASN A 20 4.96 -24.91 -14.58
N CYS A 21 5.79 -24.25 -13.77
CA CYS A 21 7.02 -24.85 -13.24
C CYS A 21 7.05 -24.65 -11.72
N ALA A 22 6.41 -25.57 -10.99
CA ALA A 22 6.71 -25.80 -9.57
C ALA A 22 7.90 -26.75 -9.49
N GLN A 23 9.09 -26.23 -9.22
CA GLN A 23 10.24 -27.06 -8.88
C GLN A 23 10.19 -27.38 -7.38
N ASN A 24 9.86 -28.65 -7.11
CA ASN A 24 10.02 -29.30 -5.82
C ASN A 24 11.52 -29.33 -5.46
N VAL A 25 11.92 -28.56 -4.44
CA VAL A 25 13.19 -28.79 -3.75
C VAL A 25 12.89 -29.62 -2.50
N ALA A 26 13.28 -30.88 -2.55
CA ALA A 26 13.19 -31.82 -1.44
C ALA A 26 14.19 -31.41 -0.34
N PHE A 27 13.68 -31.11 0.86
CA PHE A 27 14.50 -30.98 2.06
C PHE A 27 14.67 -32.36 2.71
N LYS A 28 15.91 -32.81 2.85
CA LYS A 28 16.29 -34.00 3.64
C LYS A 28 16.33 -33.65 5.14
N PRO A 29 15.86 -34.51 6.05
CA PRO A 29 16.03 -34.33 7.48
C PRO A 29 17.05 -35.33 8.06
N GLU A 30 18.24 -34.86 8.45
CA GLU A 30 19.19 -35.48 9.39
C GLU A 30 19.94 -34.27 10.04
N ASP A 31 20.13 -34.10 11.34
CA ASP A 31 20.58 -35.04 12.35
C ASP A 31 20.00 -34.77 13.74
N THR A 32 19.66 -35.89 14.40
CA THR A 32 19.48 -36.08 15.84
C THR A 32 20.78 -35.88 16.61
N LEU A 33 20.76 -35.09 17.69
CA LEU A 33 21.68 -35.26 18.81
C LEU A 33 20.92 -35.35 20.13
N SER A 34 20.96 -36.55 20.67
CA SER A 34 20.59 -36.95 22.02
C SER A 34 21.61 -36.45 23.05
N MET A 35 21.14 -35.92 24.19
CA MET A 35 21.89 -36.02 25.45
C MET A 35 20.95 -36.41 26.58
N SER A 36 21.38 -37.45 27.31
CA SER A 36 20.67 -38.16 28.36
C SER A 36 20.89 -37.57 29.75
N SER A 37 19.84 -37.65 30.56
CA SER A 37 19.76 -38.01 32.00
C SER A 37 20.88 -37.67 32.97
N SER A 38 20.49 -37.08 34.11
CA SER A 38 20.81 -37.68 35.41
C SER A 38 19.70 -37.43 36.45
N ASN A 39 19.48 -38.46 37.27
CA ASN A 39 18.49 -38.60 38.32
C ASN A 39 18.92 -37.91 39.63
N GLY A 40 17.94 -37.49 40.43
CA GLY A 40 18.14 -37.11 41.84
C GLY A 40 16.83 -36.92 42.61
N ASP A 41 16.28 -38.02 43.13
CA ASP A 41 15.33 -38.12 44.26
C ASP A 41 16.18 -38.36 45.56
N PRO A 42 15.72 -38.30 46.84
CA PRO A 42 14.35 -38.13 47.33
C PRO A 42 14.12 -37.34 48.66
N SER A 43 12.82 -37.21 49.00
CA SER A 43 12.18 -37.26 50.36
C SER A 43 12.22 -36.07 51.34
N ALA A 44 11.03 -35.63 51.80
CA ALA A 44 10.63 -35.48 53.22
C ALA A 44 9.16 -35.01 53.45
N VAL A 45 8.25 -35.97 53.68
CA VAL A 45 7.31 -36.18 54.82
C VAL A 45 6.70 -34.99 55.64
N SER A 46 5.35 -34.90 55.59
CA SER A 46 4.30 -34.65 56.66
C SER A 46 4.06 -33.24 57.30
N PRO A 47 2.94 -33.02 58.05
CA PRO A 47 1.54 -33.47 57.85
C PRO A 47 0.44 -32.39 58.16
N ASP A 48 -0.79 -32.71 57.74
CA ASP A 48 -2.12 -32.52 58.40
C ASP A 48 -2.61 -31.14 58.92
N SER A 49 -3.79 -30.73 58.45
CA SER A 49 -4.87 -30.19 59.30
C SER A 49 -6.23 -30.17 58.58
N THR A 50 -7.14 -30.95 59.15
CA THR A 50 -8.60 -30.93 58.99
C THR A 50 -9.24 -29.57 59.32
N SER A 51 -10.27 -29.15 58.57
CA SER A 51 -11.50 -28.58 59.16
C SER A 51 -12.68 -28.55 58.20
N SER A 52 -13.81 -29.04 58.72
CA SER A 52 -15.16 -29.11 58.17
C SER A 52 -15.85 -27.74 58.10
N GLY A 53 -16.82 -27.57 57.18
CA GLY A 53 -17.70 -26.40 57.16
C GLY A 53 -18.62 -26.34 55.94
N ASN A 54 -19.84 -26.84 56.11
CA ASN A 54 -20.97 -26.78 55.17
C ASN A 54 -21.30 -25.34 54.75
N ASP A 55 -21.61 -25.11 53.47
CA ASP A 55 -22.55 -24.04 53.10
C ASP A 55 -23.31 -24.33 51.80
N ALA A 56 -24.56 -23.90 51.79
CA ALA A 56 -25.66 -24.34 50.96
C ALA A 56 -25.48 -24.03 49.47
N SER A 57 -25.74 -25.05 48.65
CA SER A 57 -25.71 -24.99 47.18
C SER A 57 -26.89 -24.15 46.66
N GLN A 58 -26.68 -22.84 46.55
CA GLN A 58 -27.53 -21.97 45.75
C GLN A 58 -27.37 -22.36 44.27
N PRO A 59 -28.44 -22.58 43.50
CA PRO A 59 -28.33 -22.89 42.07
C PRO A 59 -27.69 -21.69 41.37
N GLY A 60 -26.40 -21.80 41.06
CA GLY A 60 -25.66 -20.76 40.36
C GLY A 60 -26.36 -20.44 39.06
N ALA A 61 -26.66 -19.15 38.84
CA ALA A 61 -27.10 -18.67 37.54
C ALA A 61 -26.16 -19.24 36.46
N PRO A 62 -26.69 -19.70 35.32
CA PRO A 62 -25.87 -20.32 34.28
C PRO A 62 -24.75 -19.35 33.92
N VAL A 63 -23.51 -19.75 34.21
CA VAL A 63 -22.32 -19.04 33.78
C VAL A 63 -22.32 -19.12 32.26
N VAL A 64 -22.73 -18.03 31.60
CA VAL A 64 -22.64 -17.92 30.15
C VAL A 64 -21.15 -17.84 29.82
N SER A 65 -20.57 -18.96 29.40
CA SER A 65 -19.18 -18.99 28.99
C SER A 65 -19.00 -18.21 27.69
N ASP A 66 -17.96 -17.36 27.67
CA ASP A 66 -17.57 -16.64 26.47
C ASP A 66 -17.15 -17.62 25.38
N LYS A 67 -17.59 -17.37 24.14
CA LYS A 67 -17.15 -18.16 23.00
C LYS A 67 -15.89 -17.53 22.42
N GLU A 68 -14.89 -18.36 22.14
CA GLU A 68 -13.69 -17.95 21.41
C GLU A 68 -13.92 -18.11 19.90
N ASN A 69 -13.38 -17.16 19.11
CA ASN A 69 -13.38 -17.22 17.66
C ASN A 69 -12.05 -16.74 17.08
N ASN A 70 -11.76 -17.18 15.86
CA ASN A 70 -10.70 -16.63 15.01
C ASN A 70 -11.34 -16.19 13.70
N GLU A 71 -11.16 -14.92 13.34
CA GLU A 71 -11.58 -14.41 12.04
C GLU A 71 -10.36 -13.94 11.26
N THR A 72 -10.31 -14.33 10.00
CA THR A 72 -9.17 -14.08 9.14
C THR A 72 -9.59 -13.27 7.92
N PHE A 73 -8.93 -12.14 7.76
CA PHE A 73 -9.11 -11.20 6.67
C PHE A 73 -7.91 -11.31 5.73
N LYS A 74 -8.20 -11.55 4.45
CA LYS A 74 -7.19 -11.33 3.44
C LYS A 74 -7.17 -9.84 3.12
N VAL A 75 -6.00 -9.21 3.19
CA VAL A 75 -5.78 -7.85 2.73
C VAL A 75 -5.98 -7.87 1.22
N MET A 76 -7.19 -7.45 0.82
CA MET A 76 -7.66 -7.39 -0.55
C MET A 76 -7.98 -5.94 -0.89
N PHE A 77 -7.92 -5.67 -2.17
CA PHE A 77 -8.13 -4.40 -2.87
C PHE A 77 -9.55 -3.77 -2.73
N ASN A 78 -10.24 -3.92 -1.60
CA ASN A 78 -11.65 -3.50 -1.45
C ASN A 78 -12.19 -3.63 -0.01
N SER A 79 -11.34 -3.82 1.00
CA SER A 79 -11.74 -3.68 2.41
C SER A 79 -12.12 -2.22 2.74
N GLU A 80 -12.61 -1.92 3.95
CA GLU A 80 -12.85 -0.57 4.51
C GLU A 80 -11.57 0.31 4.56
N ALA A 81 -10.96 0.54 3.41
CA ALA A 81 -9.74 1.28 3.21
C ALA A 81 -10.08 2.77 3.32
N ALA A 82 -9.20 3.52 4.00
CA ALA A 82 -9.24 4.97 3.92
C ALA A 82 -9.19 5.38 2.43
N PRO A 83 -9.91 6.43 2.01
CA PRO A 83 -9.80 6.88 0.63
C PRO A 83 -8.35 7.27 0.28
N LEU A 84 -8.00 7.23 -0.99
CA LEU A 84 -6.64 7.54 -1.46
C LEU A 84 -6.65 8.73 -2.40
N ASP A 85 -5.82 9.74 -2.17
CA ASP A 85 -5.61 10.78 -3.19
C ASP A 85 -4.19 10.67 -3.73
N MET A 86 -4.09 10.47 -5.04
CA MET A 86 -2.83 10.29 -5.74
C MET A 86 -2.50 11.54 -6.55
N ILE A 87 -1.27 12.01 -6.43
CA ILE A 87 -0.78 13.23 -7.06
C ILE A 87 0.44 12.85 -7.90
N TRP A 88 0.35 12.95 -9.21
CA TRP A 88 1.48 12.74 -10.11
C TRP A 88 2.04 14.08 -10.56
N VAL A 89 3.37 14.21 -10.52
CA VAL A 89 4.11 15.37 -11.02
C VAL A 89 5.16 14.84 -11.98
N ILE A 90 5.02 15.18 -13.26
CA ILE A 90 5.83 14.61 -14.33
C ILE A 90 6.60 15.72 -15.02
N ASP A 91 7.93 15.62 -14.96
CA ASP A 91 8.87 16.46 -15.66
C ASP A 91 8.65 16.40 -17.18
N ASN A 92 8.58 17.58 -17.80
CA ASN A 92 8.35 17.78 -19.23
C ASN A 92 9.58 18.33 -19.96
N SER A 93 10.76 18.27 -19.34
CA SER A 93 12.06 18.64 -19.91
C SER A 93 12.42 17.76 -21.10
N GLY A 94 13.31 18.25 -21.97
CA GLY A 94 13.56 17.67 -23.29
C GLY A 94 14.12 16.24 -23.28
N SER A 95 14.76 15.81 -22.20
CA SER A 95 15.29 14.45 -22.03
C SER A 95 14.21 13.42 -21.66
N MET A 96 13.03 13.85 -21.21
CA MET A 96 11.98 12.97 -20.65
C MET A 96 11.05 12.34 -21.70
N ASN A 97 11.45 12.25 -22.97
CA ASN A 97 10.56 11.80 -24.04
C ASN A 97 10.20 10.31 -23.89
N GLU A 98 11.20 9.48 -23.65
CA GLU A 98 11.09 8.04 -23.47
C GLU A 98 10.32 7.70 -22.18
N GLU A 99 10.63 8.38 -21.08
CA GLU A 99 10.00 8.22 -19.78
C GLU A 99 8.52 8.61 -19.82
N ALA A 100 8.20 9.76 -20.45
CA ALA A 100 6.82 10.17 -20.64
C ALA A 100 6.05 9.15 -21.50
N ALA A 101 6.71 8.51 -22.48
CA ALA A 101 6.11 7.43 -23.24
C ALA A 101 5.83 6.19 -22.38
N LEU A 102 6.72 5.84 -21.46
CA LEU A 102 6.51 4.76 -20.50
C LEU A 102 5.38 5.05 -19.52
N VAL A 103 5.22 6.30 -19.06
CA VAL A 103 4.04 6.69 -18.27
C VAL A 103 2.78 6.48 -19.10
N ARG A 104 2.69 7.09 -20.29
CA ARG A 104 1.51 6.99 -21.18
C ARG A 104 1.14 5.54 -21.48
N LYS A 105 2.12 4.68 -21.73
CA LYS A 105 1.94 3.24 -22.00
C LYS A 105 1.26 2.51 -20.85
N ASN A 106 1.59 2.84 -19.60
CA ASN A 106 1.12 2.11 -18.42
C ASN A 106 -0.09 2.76 -17.74
N PHE A 107 -0.36 4.05 -18.00
CA PHE A 107 -1.23 4.84 -17.14
C PHE A 107 -2.68 4.35 -17.10
N ASP A 108 -3.27 3.97 -18.23
CA ASP A 108 -4.66 3.50 -18.30
C ASP A 108 -4.86 2.19 -17.53
N ALA A 109 -3.95 1.22 -17.70
CA ALA A 109 -3.97 -0.04 -16.97
C ALA A 109 -3.80 0.19 -15.46
N PHE A 110 -2.91 1.11 -15.09
CA PHE A 110 -2.67 1.49 -13.70
C PHE A 110 -3.89 2.12 -13.04
N LEU A 111 -4.51 3.12 -13.66
CA LEU A 111 -5.71 3.76 -13.12
C LEU A 111 -6.89 2.78 -13.06
N THR A 112 -7.01 1.91 -14.07
CA THR A 112 -8.01 0.82 -14.08
C THR A 112 -7.82 -0.14 -12.92
N ALA A 113 -6.58 -0.55 -12.64
CA ALA A 113 -6.27 -1.38 -11.49
C ALA A 113 -6.56 -0.65 -10.18
N LEU A 114 -6.11 0.60 -10.02
CA LEU A 114 -6.32 1.39 -8.81
C LEU A 114 -7.82 1.64 -8.53
N ASN A 115 -8.64 1.89 -9.56
CA ASN A 115 -10.08 2.09 -9.44
C ASN A 115 -10.84 0.85 -8.98
N LYS A 116 -10.37 -0.33 -9.38
CA LYS A 116 -10.89 -1.61 -8.87
C LYS A 116 -10.49 -1.85 -7.42
N SER A 117 -9.45 -1.14 -6.98
CA SER A 117 -8.68 -1.49 -5.80
C SER A 117 -8.87 -0.59 -4.58
N THR A 118 -9.34 0.64 -4.81
CA THR A 118 -9.59 1.60 -3.74
C THR A 118 -10.41 2.77 -4.28
N ASN A 119 -11.08 3.48 -3.38
CA ASN A 119 -11.70 4.76 -3.68
C ASN A 119 -10.62 5.84 -3.80
N PHE A 120 -10.20 6.16 -5.03
CA PHE A 120 -9.17 7.18 -5.24
C PHE A 120 -9.62 8.42 -6.01
N ARG A 121 -8.87 9.51 -5.78
CA ARG A 121 -8.87 10.72 -6.62
C ARG A 121 -7.48 10.92 -7.19
N LEU A 122 -7.40 11.48 -8.40
CA LEU A 122 -6.14 11.76 -9.08
C LEU A 122 -5.96 13.25 -9.30
N LEU A 123 -4.76 13.75 -8.99
CA LEU A 123 -4.27 15.01 -9.50
C LEU A 123 -3.05 14.74 -10.39
N LEU A 124 -3.12 15.09 -11.67
CA LEU A 124 -1.96 15.07 -12.56
C LEU A 124 -1.48 16.49 -12.80
N VAL A 125 -0.22 16.77 -12.45
CA VAL A 125 0.48 18.01 -12.77
C VAL A 125 1.51 17.70 -13.84
N SER A 126 1.17 18.01 -15.09
CA SER A 126 2.04 17.81 -16.24
C SER A 126 1.49 18.57 -17.44
N GLN A 127 2.36 18.90 -18.40
CA GLN A 127 1.94 19.41 -19.70
C GLN A 127 1.02 18.39 -20.39
N GLN A 128 -0.18 18.84 -20.77
CA GLN A 128 -1.19 17.99 -21.39
C GLN A 128 -0.82 17.67 -22.85
N GLY A 129 -0.89 16.40 -23.20
CA GLY A 129 -0.62 15.88 -24.54
C GLY A 129 -0.42 14.37 -24.54
N ASN A 130 -0.31 13.79 -25.74
CA ASN A 130 -0.15 12.35 -25.96
C ASN A 130 1.15 12.00 -26.71
N SER A 131 2.08 12.94 -26.80
CA SER A 131 3.33 12.82 -27.56
C SER A 131 4.45 13.60 -26.88
N GLY A 132 5.69 13.27 -27.26
CA GLY A 132 6.88 13.90 -26.70
C GLY A 132 6.93 13.75 -25.17
N THR A 133 7.18 14.85 -24.47
CA THR A 133 7.29 14.90 -23.01
C THR A 133 5.95 15.10 -22.29
N SER A 134 4.86 15.32 -23.04
CA SER A 134 3.54 15.63 -22.47
C SER A 134 2.78 14.37 -22.07
N VAL A 135 2.06 14.40 -20.94
CA VAL A 135 1.27 13.27 -20.43
C VAL A 135 -0.14 13.75 -20.12
N SER A 136 -1.14 12.98 -20.53
CA SER A 136 -2.55 13.26 -20.21
C SER A 136 -3.14 12.16 -19.35
N ILE A 137 -4.13 12.53 -18.53
CA ILE A 137 -5.03 11.54 -17.94
C ILE A 137 -5.75 10.80 -19.09
N PRO A 138 -5.81 9.46 -19.10
CA PRO A 138 -6.60 8.71 -20.08
C PRO A 138 -8.06 9.16 -20.06
N SER A 139 -8.69 9.30 -21.22
CA SER A 139 -10.06 9.83 -21.33
C SER A 139 -11.12 9.00 -20.59
N SER A 140 -10.84 7.71 -20.34
CA SER A 140 -11.62 6.81 -19.49
C SER A 140 -11.73 7.29 -18.03
N PHE A 141 -10.81 8.16 -17.59
CA PHE A 141 -10.72 8.70 -16.24
C PHE A 141 -11.01 10.20 -16.14
N ASP A 142 -11.37 10.88 -17.25
CA ASP A 142 -11.73 12.29 -17.21
C ASP A 142 -13.06 12.48 -16.50
N SER A 143 -12.99 12.87 -15.22
CA SER A 143 -14.14 12.90 -14.31
C SER A 143 -13.95 13.93 -13.20
N ALA A 144 -15.02 14.27 -12.47
CA ALA A 144 -14.94 15.22 -11.36
C ALA A 144 -13.97 14.81 -10.23
N THR A 145 -13.61 13.52 -10.13
CA THR A 145 -12.69 12.97 -9.12
C THR A 145 -11.24 12.90 -9.60
N HIS A 146 -10.97 13.22 -10.86
CA HIS A 146 -9.65 13.14 -11.49
C HIS A 146 -9.37 14.45 -12.24
N LYS A 147 -8.33 15.18 -11.83
CA LYS A 147 -8.03 16.49 -12.38
C LYS A 147 -6.64 16.53 -12.97
N GLN A 148 -6.53 17.02 -14.19
CA GLN A 148 -5.26 17.41 -14.78
C GLN A 148 -5.08 18.93 -14.64
N ILE A 149 -3.92 19.35 -14.19
CA ILE A 149 -3.43 20.71 -14.28
C ILE A 149 -2.41 20.73 -15.42
N ASN A 150 -2.76 21.37 -16.53
CA ASN A 150 -1.89 21.55 -17.68
C ASN A 150 -0.78 22.57 -17.32
N GLN A 151 0.26 22.08 -16.68
CA GLN A 151 1.40 22.85 -16.20
C GLN A 151 2.66 22.14 -16.64
N ARG A 152 3.51 22.87 -17.39
CA ARG A 152 4.86 22.40 -17.71
C ARG A 152 5.68 22.33 -16.43
N VAL A 153 6.27 21.17 -16.18
CA VAL A 153 7.24 20.93 -15.11
C VAL A 153 8.63 20.86 -15.75
N GLU A 154 9.60 21.59 -15.20
CA GLU A 154 10.98 21.56 -15.66
C GLU A 154 11.83 20.65 -14.76
N SER A 155 13.06 20.36 -15.18
CA SER A 155 13.92 19.32 -14.58
C SER A 155 14.12 19.42 -13.05
N LYS A 156 14.04 20.63 -12.48
CA LYS A 156 14.41 20.87 -11.07
C LYS A 156 13.30 21.50 -10.23
N ASP A 157 12.11 21.71 -10.78
CA ASP A 157 11.07 22.52 -10.13
C ASP A 157 9.82 21.74 -9.71
N GLY A 158 9.73 20.43 -9.99
CA GLY A 158 8.57 19.58 -9.68
C GLY A 158 7.95 19.81 -8.29
N PRO A 159 8.72 19.71 -7.18
CA PRO A 159 8.20 19.99 -5.84
C PRO A 159 7.66 21.42 -5.67
N GLN A 160 8.33 22.43 -6.22
CA GLN A 160 7.90 23.83 -6.13
C GLN A 160 6.64 24.08 -6.97
N VAL A 161 6.57 23.50 -8.16
CA VAL A 161 5.39 23.54 -9.02
C VAL A 161 4.21 22.93 -8.29
N LEU A 162 4.36 21.74 -7.68
CA LEU A 162 3.29 21.10 -6.93
C LEU A 162 2.78 21.99 -5.78
N LEU A 163 3.69 22.55 -4.96
CA LEU A 163 3.28 23.46 -3.87
C LEU A 163 2.46 24.64 -4.39
N ASN A 164 2.86 25.24 -5.51
CA ASN A 164 2.13 26.34 -6.13
C ASN A 164 0.74 25.91 -6.63
N GLN A 165 0.65 24.75 -7.30
CA GLN A 165 -0.62 24.25 -7.81
C GLN A 165 -1.61 23.87 -6.70
N LEU A 166 -1.12 23.33 -5.59
CA LEU A 166 -1.98 23.02 -4.44
C LEU A 166 -2.55 24.27 -3.74
N LYS A 167 -1.99 25.48 -3.95
CA LYS A 167 -2.59 26.73 -3.42
C LYS A 167 -3.84 27.15 -4.18
N VAL A 168 -3.87 26.86 -5.48
CA VAL A 168 -4.95 27.27 -6.39
C VAL A 168 -5.95 26.14 -6.66
N LEU A 169 -5.62 24.93 -6.20
CA LEU A 169 -6.52 23.79 -6.28
C LEU A 169 -7.77 24.05 -5.43
N PRO A 170 -8.99 23.81 -5.95
CA PRO A 170 -10.21 23.97 -5.16
C PRO A 170 -10.16 23.17 -3.86
N ALA A 171 -10.52 23.82 -2.76
CA ALA A 171 -10.59 23.19 -1.45
C ALA A 171 -11.49 21.95 -1.48
N GLY A 172 -11.07 20.89 -0.80
CA GLY A 172 -11.79 19.62 -0.76
C GLY A 172 -11.68 18.75 -2.01
N PHE A 173 -10.93 19.16 -3.05
CA PHE A 173 -10.60 18.26 -4.15
C PHE A 173 -9.74 17.09 -3.65
N LEU A 174 -8.69 17.39 -2.89
CA LEU A 174 -8.01 16.40 -2.06
C LEU A 174 -8.74 16.34 -0.72
N ARG A 175 -9.10 15.15 -0.29
CA ARG A 175 -9.93 14.85 0.88
C ARG A 175 -9.09 14.91 2.15
N ASP A 176 -9.67 15.37 3.24
CA ASP A 176 -8.94 15.45 4.52
C ASP A 176 -8.71 14.07 5.15
N ASP A 177 -9.62 13.13 4.91
CA ASP A 177 -9.60 11.76 5.47
C ASP A 177 -8.83 10.73 4.61
N SER A 178 -8.22 11.17 3.51
CA SER A 178 -7.50 10.28 2.59
C SER A 178 -6.01 10.16 2.93
N LYS A 179 -5.41 9.01 2.57
CA LYS A 179 -3.95 8.93 2.42
C LYS A 179 -3.53 9.65 1.15
N LYS A 180 -2.44 10.40 1.21
CA LYS A 180 -1.87 11.17 0.10
C LYS A 180 -0.66 10.43 -0.47
N ILE A 181 -0.74 10.06 -1.74
CA ILE A 181 0.39 9.45 -2.45
C ILE A 181 0.89 10.45 -3.49
N VAL A 182 2.07 11.01 -3.29
CA VAL A 182 2.73 11.89 -4.25
C VAL A 182 3.72 11.09 -5.07
N VAL A 183 3.70 11.21 -6.39
CA VAL A 183 4.57 10.49 -7.31
C VAL A 183 5.30 11.50 -8.19
N PHE A 184 6.63 11.53 -8.10
CA PHE A 184 7.47 12.34 -8.99
C PHE A 184 8.08 11.48 -10.10
N VAL A 185 8.20 12.03 -11.31
CA VAL A 185 8.86 11.39 -12.44
C VAL A 185 9.82 12.40 -13.06
N THR A 186 11.14 12.16 -12.96
CA THR A 186 12.19 13.06 -13.48
C THR A 186 13.55 12.36 -13.54
N ASP A 187 14.37 12.69 -14.53
CA ASP A 187 15.74 12.23 -14.71
C ASP A 187 16.80 13.12 -14.03
N ASP A 188 16.37 14.15 -13.28
CA ASP A 188 17.20 15.12 -12.58
C ASP A 188 16.81 15.21 -11.08
N ASN A 189 17.29 16.24 -10.38
CA ASN A 189 17.08 16.47 -8.97
C ASN A 189 16.47 17.84 -8.69
N SER A 190 15.53 17.87 -7.74
CA SER A 190 14.88 19.09 -7.28
C SER A 190 15.88 20.13 -6.74
N SER A 191 15.63 21.41 -7.03
CA SER A 191 16.32 22.54 -6.37
C SER A 191 15.75 22.83 -4.97
N LEU A 192 14.53 22.39 -4.68
CA LEU A 192 13.92 22.48 -3.35
C LEU A 192 14.31 21.27 -2.51
N ALA A 193 14.87 21.51 -1.32
CA ALA A 193 15.28 20.44 -0.40
C ALA A 193 14.07 19.61 0.09
N SER A 194 14.31 18.33 0.40
CA SER A 194 13.30 17.37 0.85
C SER A 194 12.56 17.85 2.11
N SER A 195 13.29 18.33 3.11
CA SER A 195 12.74 18.86 4.37
C SER A 195 11.89 20.12 4.17
N SER A 196 12.35 21.05 3.31
CA SER A 196 11.62 22.26 2.97
C SER A 196 10.32 21.96 2.22
N PHE A 197 10.36 21.01 1.28
CA PHE A 197 9.16 20.55 0.58
C PHE A 197 8.14 19.94 1.54
N MET A 198 8.55 18.95 2.34
CA MET A 198 7.63 18.29 3.27
C MET A 198 7.03 19.25 4.29
N SER A 199 7.85 20.11 4.90
CA SER A 199 7.36 21.11 5.87
C SER A 199 6.34 22.05 5.23
N SER A 200 6.62 22.52 4.01
CA SER A 200 5.70 23.40 3.29
C SER A 200 4.42 22.68 2.88
N LEU A 201 4.51 21.44 2.41
CA LEU A 201 3.37 20.65 1.97
C LEU A 201 2.37 20.42 3.11
N VAL A 202 2.84 19.89 4.23
CA VAL A 202 1.98 19.57 5.38
C VAL A 202 1.42 20.83 6.03
N ALA A 203 2.20 21.92 6.12
CA ALA A 203 1.73 23.18 6.68
C ALA A 203 0.69 23.85 5.78
N GLN A 204 0.95 23.92 4.47
CA GLN A 204 0.05 24.57 3.51
C GLN A 204 -1.27 23.83 3.38
N GLN A 205 -1.23 22.49 3.36
CA GLN A 205 -2.42 21.66 3.17
C GLN A 205 -3.07 21.24 4.48
N LYS A 206 -2.46 21.53 5.63
CA LYS A 206 -2.87 21.07 6.96
C LYS A 206 -3.01 19.54 7.05
N TRP A 207 -2.22 18.82 6.25
CA TRP A 207 -2.19 17.36 6.27
C TRP A 207 -1.31 16.86 7.40
N SER A 208 -1.62 15.65 7.90
CA SER A 208 -0.69 14.95 8.77
C SER A 208 0.47 14.38 7.96
N ALA A 209 1.70 14.56 8.43
CA ALA A 209 2.88 14.00 7.76
C ALA A 209 2.82 12.46 7.62
N LYS A 210 2.18 11.77 8.58
CA LYS A 210 1.96 10.31 8.54
C LYS A 210 0.98 9.84 7.45
N ASP A 211 0.17 10.76 6.92
CA ASP A 211 -0.81 10.46 5.89
C ASP A 211 -0.25 10.74 4.49
N VAL A 212 0.98 11.27 4.38
CA VAL A 212 1.66 11.55 3.12
C VAL A 212 2.73 10.50 2.86
N SER A 213 2.72 9.91 1.66
CA SER A 213 3.77 9.07 1.14
C SER A 213 4.23 9.60 -0.21
N VAL A 214 5.55 9.70 -0.41
CA VAL A 214 6.16 10.13 -1.66
C VAL A 214 6.82 8.94 -2.31
N SER A 215 6.52 8.68 -3.58
CA SER A 215 7.26 7.74 -4.41
C SER A 215 7.85 8.46 -5.61
N SER A 216 8.83 7.86 -6.27
CA SER A 216 9.51 8.53 -7.36
C SER A 216 10.05 7.57 -8.42
N PHE A 217 10.00 8.00 -9.68
CA PHE A 217 10.71 7.41 -10.82
C PHE A 217 11.88 8.34 -11.14
N ILE A 218 13.10 7.92 -10.81
CA ILE A 218 14.28 8.78 -10.80
C ILE A 218 15.56 8.04 -11.19
N GLY A 219 16.61 8.79 -11.48
CA GLY A 219 17.97 8.27 -11.49
C GLY A 219 18.43 7.89 -10.09
N LEU A 220 18.72 6.60 -9.84
CA LEU A 220 19.09 6.09 -8.52
C LEU A 220 20.56 6.35 -8.17
N ASP A 221 21.44 6.10 -9.13
CA ASP A 221 22.88 6.35 -9.13
C ASP A 221 23.39 6.13 -10.57
N LYS A 222 24.62 6.56 -10.89
CA LYS A 222 25.10 6.50 -12.28
C LYS A 222 25.34 5.09 -12.81
N ALA A 223 25.62 4.12 -11.93
CA ALA A 223 25.83 2.74 -12.33
C ALA A 223 24.51 2.04 -12.64
N SER A 224 23.49 2.26 -11.82
CA SER A 224 22.16 1.68 -11.95
C SER A 224 21.29 2.41 -12.99
N SER A 225 21.48 3.71 -13.15
CA SER A 225 20.65 4.60 -13.96
C SER A 225 21.49 5.42 -14.94
N PRO A 226 22.11 4.81 -15.97
CA PRO A 226 23.02 5.52 -16.87
C PRO A 226 22.34 6.62 -17.70
N CYS A 227 21.03 6.51 -17.94
CA CYS A 227 20.23 7.47 -18.72
C CYS A 227 19.95 8.79 -17.97
N MET A 228 20.13 8.84 -16.64
CA MET A 228 19.79 10.03 -15.86
C MET A 228 20.72 11.21 -16.19
N ASP A 229 20.18 12.43 -16.14
CA ASP A 229 20.98 13.66 -16.14
C ASP A 229 21.67 13.82 -14.78
N LYS A 230 20.89 13.69 -13.70
CA LYS A 230 21.39 13.77 -12.33
C LYS A 230 20.71 12.76 -11.41
N GLU A 231 21.44 12.31 -10.40
CA GLU A 231 20.86 11.48 -9.34
C GLU A 231 19.77 12.24 -8.58
N GLY A 232 18.59 11.64 -8.46
CA GLY A 232 17.40 12.22 -7.80
C GLY A 232 17.45 12.18 -6.27
N VAL A 233 18.55 12.66 -5.67
CA VAL A 233 18.82 12.61 -4.22
C VAL A 233 17.65 13.09 -3.36
N VAL A 234 17.06 14.26 -3.68
CA VAL A 234 15.94 14.83 -2.93
C VAL A 234 14.73 13.89 -2.93
N TYR A 235 14.43 13.29 -4.08
CA TYR A 235 13.30 12.38 -4.21
C TYR A 235 13.55 11.05 -3.47
N LYS A 236 14.80 10.54 -3.47
CA LYS A 236 15.21 9.39 -2.66
C LYS A 236 14.97 9.63 -1.18
N GLU A 237 15.39 10.80 -0.69
CA GLU A 237 15.18 11.21 0.71
C GLU A 237 13.69 11.31 1.05
N LEU A 238 12.89 11.96 0.19
CA LEU A 238 11.44 12.08 0.38
C LEU A 238 10.77 10.71 0.47
N ALA A 239 11.08 9.80 -0.47
CA ALA A 239 10.50 8.47 -0.46
C ALA A 239 10.89 7.66 0.76
N THR A 240 12.16 7.77 1.20
CA THR A 240 12.64 7.09 2.41
C THR A 240 11.95 7.64 3.66
N ALA A 241 11.90 8.96 3.82
CA ALA A 241 11.31 9.62 4.98
C ALA A 241 9.80 9.38 5.13
N THR A 242 9.10 9.11 4.03
CA THR A 242 7.64 8.94 3.99
C THR A 242 7.20 7.50 3.72
N GLY A 243 8.16 6.56 3.72
CA GLY A 243 7.92 5.12 3.52
C GLY A 243 7.29 4.78 2.17
N GLY A 244 7.62 5.53 1.12
CA GLY A 244 7.24 5.26 -0.27
C GLY A 244 8.30 4.43 -1.01
N ARG A 245 8.43 4.65 -2.33
CA ARG A 245 9.26 3.83 -3.22
C ARG A 245 10.12 4.67 -4.17
N ASN A 246 11.30 4.17 -4.51
CA ASN A 246 12.17 4.72 -5.54
C ASN A 246 12.28 3.70 -6.68
N TYR A 247 11.89 4.10 -7.87
CA TYR A 247 11.91 3.30 -9.08
C TYR A 247 12.99 3.80 -10.02
N ASN A 248 13.76 2.89 -10.61
CA ASN A 248 14.80 3.25 -11.56
C ASN A 248 14.19 3.73 -12.87
N ILE A 249 14.39 5.02 -13.18
CA ILE A 249 13.83 5.63 -14.37
C ILE A 249 14.36 5.02 -15.68
N CYS A 250 15.59 4.48 -15.68
CA CYS A 250 16.23 3.99 -16.90
C CYS A 250 15.78 2.60 -17.38
N LEU A 251 14.85 1.95 -16.65
CA LEU A 251 14.31 0.67 -17.13
C LEU A 251 13.41 0.88 -18.35
N GLN A 252 13.54 -0.02 -19.33
CA GLN A 252 12.76 0.02 -20.57
C GLN A 252 11.33 -0.51 -20.41
N ASP A 253 11.04 -1.19 -19.29
CA ASP A 253 9.70 -1.61 -18.92
C ASP A 253 9.39 -1.22 -17.47
N TRP A 254 8.32 -0.44 -17.31
CA TRP A 254 7.84 0.03 -16.01
C TRP A 254 6.63 -0.74 -15.50
N SER A 255 6.17 -1.79 -16.20
CA SER A 255 5.02 -2.59 -15.77
C SER A 255 5.13 -3.07 -14.32
N GLY A 256 6.30 -3.59 -13.94
CA GLY A 256 6.62 -4.00 -12.56
C GLY A 256 6.62 -2.85 -11.55
N HIS A 257 7.13 -1.67 -11.93
CA HIS A 257 7.10 -0.48 -11.07
C HIS A 257 5.68 0.02 -10.81
N PHE A 258 4.82 0.04 -11.83
CA PHE A 258 3.43 0.44 -11.67
C PHE A 258 2.65 -0.56 -10.82
N SER A 259 2.93 -1.86 -10.96
CA SER A 259 2.34 -2.88 -10.08
C SER A 259 2.78 -2.71 -8.63
N ASP A 260 4.08 -2.52 -8.35
CA ASP A 260 4.56 -2.26 -6.99
C ASP A 260 3.96 -0.98 -6.42
N LEU A 261 3.84 0.08 -7.22
CA LEU A 261 3.23 1.34 -6.79
C LEU A 261 1.77 1.19 -6.39
N ILE A 262 0.97 0.40 -7.11
CA ILE A 262 -0.42 0.09 -6.72
C ILE A 262 -0.41 -0.58 -5.35
N ASN A 263 0.41 -1.61 -5.18
CA ASN A 263 0.43 -2.42 -3.96
C ASN A 263 0.92 -1.60 -2.75
N ALA A 264 1.97 -0.81 -2.95
CA ALA A 264 2.49 0.13 -1.96
C ALA A 264 1.47 1.22 -1.62
N SER A 265 0.68 1.70 -2.58
CA SER A 265 -0.33 2.75 -2.36
C SER A 265 -1.54 2.22 -1.57
N VAL A 266 -2.11 1.09 -2.00
CA VAL A 266 -3.29 0.51 -1.37
C VAL A 266 -2.99 -0.03 0.03
N SER A 267 -1.82 -0.61 0.25
CA SER A 267 -1.42 -1.09 1.59
C SER A 267 -1.41 0.01 2.64
N LYS A 268 -1.25 1.29 2.26
CA LYS A 268 -1.38 2.44 3.16
C LYS A 268 -2.83 2.78 3.50
N ALA A 269 -3.75 2.46 2.59
CA ALA A 269 -5.18 2.73 2.72
C ALA A 269 -5.89 1.67 3.58
N ILE A 270 -5.48 0.39 3.49
CA ILE A 270 -6.10 -0.71 4.23
C ILE A 270 -5.59 -0.75 5.67
N ARG A 271 -6.48 -0.44 6.62
CA ARG A 271 -6.17 -0.48 8.06
C ARG A 271 -7.30 -1.01 8.94
N ARG A 272 -8.54 -1.16 8.44
CA ARG A 272 -9.71 -1.50 9.24
C ARG A 272 -10.26 -2.87 8.88
N PHE A 273 -10.57 -3.66 9.90
CA PHE A 273 -11.10 -5.01 9.79
C PHE A 273 -12.32 -5.13 10.71
N THR A 274 -13.49 -5.33 10.11
CA THR A 274 -14.77 -5.42 10.83
C THR A 274 -15.11 -6.88 11.07
N LEU A 275 -15.19 -7.27 12.35
CA LEU A 275 -15.49 -8.63 12.79
C LEU A 275 -16.97 -8.97 12.55
N GLY A 276 -17.26 -10.23 12.24
CA GLY A 276 -18.59 -10.76 11.91
C GLY A 276 -19.54 -10.96 13.09
N VAL A 277 -19.27 -10.33 14.25
CA VAL A 277 -20.08 -10.46 15.48
C VAL A 277 -20.72 -9.13 15.89
N ASP A 278 -21.80 -9.21 16.67
CA ASP A 278 -22.54 -8.02 17.14
C ASP A 278 -21.77 -7.23 18.21
N ALA A 279 -21.06 -7.95 19.09
CA ALA A 279 -20.24 -7.36 20.15
C ALA A 279 -18.98 -8.21 20.38
N VAL A 280 -17.87 -7.53 20.66
CA VAL A 280 -16.61 -8.15 21.04
C VAL A 280 -16.36 -7.87 22.51
N LYS A 281 -16.20 -8.92 23.32
CA LYS A 281 -15.87 -8.78 24.75
C LYS A 281 -14.39 -8.51 24.96
N SER A 282 -13.52 -9.22 24.24
CA SER A 282 -12.07 -8.99 24.29
C SER A 282 -11.36 -9.51 23.04
N ILE A 283 -10.24 -8.86 22.68
CA ILE A 283 -9.29 -9.35 21.67
C ILE A 283 -8.11 -10.00 22.40
N SER A 284 -7.83 -11.27 22.12
CA SER A 284 -6.69 -11.99 22.69
C SER A 284 -5.43 -11.82 21.84
N ALA A 285 -5.57 -11.74 20.51
CA ALA A 285 -4.46 -11.46 19.61
C ALA A 285 -4.91 -10.86 18.27
N VAL A 286 -4.04 -10.06 17.67
CA VAL A 286 -4.12 -9.68 16.25
C VAL A 286 -2.82 -10.11 15.61
N LYS A 287 -2.87 -10.78 14.47
CA LYS A 287 -1.69 -11.30 13.78
C LYS A 287 -1.68 -10.86 12.33
N VAL A 288 -0.50 -10.63 11.78
CA VAL A 288 -0.26 -10.40 10.35
C VAL A 288 0.64 -11.51 9.84
N ASN A 289 0.17 -12.28 8.85
CA ASN A 289 0.88 -13.44 8.31
C ASN A 289 1.30 -14.43 9.41
N GLY A 290 0.42 -14.62 10.41
CA GLY A 290 0.66 -15.49 11.56
C GLY A 290 1.50 -14.88 12.68
N MET A 291 2.16 -13.74 12.47
CA MET A 291 2.94 -13.06 13.51
C MET A 291 2.06 -12.15 14.37
N ALA A 292 2.05 -12.37 15.68
CA ALA A 292 1.30 -11.55 16.62
C ALA A 292 1.84 -10.11 16.66
N LEU A 293 0.92 -9.15 16.66
CA LEU A 293 1.21 -7.73 16.79
C LEU A 293 1.18 -7.32 18.26
N ASP A 294 2.02 -6.35 18.61
CA ASP A 294 1.94 -5.66 19.89
C ASP A 294 0.60 -4.94 20.05
N LYS A 295 0.12 -4.79 21.29
CA LYS A 295 -1.11 -4.04 21.58
C LYS A 295 -1.07 -2.57 21.14
N SER A 296 0.12 -1.99 20.96
CA SER A 296 0.30 -0.63 20.42
C SER A 296 0.13 -0.57 18.90
N ALA A 297 0.23 -1.70 18.21
CA ALA A 297 0.17 -1.79 16.75
C ALA A 297 -1.28 -1.93 16.22
N TYR A 298 -2.28 -1.97 17.10
CA TYR A 298 -3.68 -1.93 16.72
C TYR A 298 -4.55 -1.28 17.79
N SER A 299 -5.76 -0.90 17.40
CA SER A 299 -6.82 -0.42 18.30
C SER A 299 -8.12 -1.14 17.97
N VAL A 300 -9.04 -1.19 18.93
CA VAL A 300 -10.32 -1.88 18.79
C VAL A 300 -11.42 -0.92 19.21
N SER A 301 -12.43 -0.75 18.36
CA SER A 301 -13.61 0.05 18.65
C SER A 301 -14.85 -0.73 18.25
N GLY A 302 -15.59 -1.24 19.24
CA GLY A 302 -16.68 -2.20 19.01
C GLY A 302 -16.16 -3.45 18.31
N LYS A 303 -16.67 -3.71 17.10
CA LYS A 303 -16.26 -4.83 16.25
C LYS A 303 -15.17 -4.50 15.23
N VAL A 304 -14.63 -3.28 15.25
CA VAL A 304 -13.63 -2.84 14.27
C VAL A 304 -12.24 -2.87 14.88
N VAL A 305 -11.35 -3.67 14.29
CA VAL A 305 -9.92 -3.65 14.55
C VAL A 305 -9.25 -2.72 13.56
N THR A 306 -8.54 -1.72 14.05
CA THR A 306 -7.76 -0.79 13.23
C THR A 306 -6.28 -0.97 13.48
N LEU A 307 -5.53 -1.38 12.47
CA LEU A 307 -4.07 -1.50 12.53
C LEU A 307 -3.42 -0.11 12.49
N ALA A 308 -2.34 0.06 13.25
CA ALA A 308 -1.56 1.29 13.25
C ALA A 308 -0.82 1.48 11.91
N ASP A 309 -0.51 2.73 11.57
CA ASP A 309 0.15 3.07 10.30
C ASP A 309 1.50 2.37 10.10
N GLY A 310 2.23 2.09 11.19
CA GLY A 310 3.52 1.40 11.20
C GLY A 310 3.45 -0.10 10.90
N VAL A 311 2.27 -0.71 10.86
CA VAL A 311 2.13 -2.13 10.51
C VAL A 311 2.31 -2.31 9.01
N ASN A 312 3.27 -3.16 8.63
CA ASN A 312 3.50 -3.53 7.24
C ASN A 312 2.41 -4.53 6.80
N LEU A 313 1.62 -4.15 5.79
CA LEU A 313 0.52 -4.95 5.23
C LEU A 313 0.67 -5.06 3.71
N PRO A 314 1.62 -5.84 3.19
CA PRO A 314 1.67 -6.10 1.76
C PRO A 314 0.36 -6.71 1.25
N GLU A 315 0.12 -6.61 -0.05
CA GLU A 315 -0.99 -7.30 -0.70
C GLU A 315 -0.97 -8.80 -0.35
N ASN A 316 -2.14 -9.41 -0.22
CA ASN A 316 -2.30 -10.82 0.16
C ASN A 316 -1.83 -11.15 1.59
N SER A 317 -1.46 -10.16 2.40
CA SER A 317 -1.30 -10.37 3.84
C SER A 317 -2.57 -10.96 4.45
N MET A 318 -2.40 -11.89 5.37
CA MET A 318 -3.48 -12.47 6.16
C MET A 318 -3.50 -11.80 7.53
N VAL A 319 -4.54 -11.03 7.82
CA VAL A 319 -4.78 -10.46 9.15
C VAL A 319 -5.73 -11.38 9.89
N SER A 320 -5.30 -12.00 10.97
CA SER A 320 -6.17 -12.84 11.80
C SER A 320 -6.39 -12.20 13.16
N VAL A 321 -7.62 -12.24 13.65
CA VAL A 321 -8.03 -11.69 14.94
C VAL A 321 -8.61 -12.80 15.79
N ASP A 322 -7.99 -13.05 16.94
CA ASP A 322 -8.46 -13.96 17.97
C ASP A 322 -9.26 -13.17 19.01
N TYR A 323 -10.51 -13.56 19.31
CA TYR A 323 -11.39 -12.80 20.18
C TYR A 323 -12.45 -13.62 20.92
N LYS A 324 -13.02 -13.00 21.95
CA LYS A 324 -14.18 -13.49 22.72
C LYS A 324 -15.41 -12.63 22.46
N TYR A 325 -16.58 -13.26 22.34
CA TYR A 325 -17.87 -12.61 22.12
C TYR A 325 -18.98 -13.22 23.00
#